data_AF-A0A926TPY2-F1
#
_entry.id   AF-A0A926TPY2-F1
#
_cell.length_a   1.000
_cell.length_b   1.000
_cell.length_c   1.000
_cell.angle_alpha   90.00
_cell.angle_beta   90.00
_cell.angle_gamma   90.00
#
_symmetry.space_group_name_H-M   'P 1'
#
loop_
_entity.id
_entity.type
_entity.pdbx_description
1 polymer ?
#
loop_
_entity_poly.entity_id
_entity_poly.type
_entity_poly.pdbx_seq_one_letter_code
_entity_poly.pdbx_strand_id
1 'polypeptide(L)'
;MTTGPGLIPTFLYYFVVTTLITAFVVSQQTDMMATGAPYQVGILFGLLAGLTGAYFNRNVSITAAVNDAKAFTQTLTTTLSELGFEQQTTIDSFTVYKRSSLGGLFATKVLVEIEAKAATISGRSHIIKQLQQRLKA
;
A
#
# COMPACT_ATOMS: atom_id res chain seq x y z
N MET A 1 -8.46 -3.44 15.01
CA MET A 1 -8.14 -2.91 13.66
C MET A 1 -6.67 -2.51 13.61
N THR A 2 -5.81 -3.32 12.97
CA THR A 2 -4.42 -2.91 12.69
C THR A 2 -4.43 -2.00 11.47
N THR A 3 -4.80 -0.74 11.66
CA THR A 3 -4.72 0.26 10.60
C THR A 3 -3.26 0.60 10.35
N GLY A 4 -2.72 0.14 9.22
CA GLY A 4 -1.45 0.65 8.70
C GLY A 4 -1.50 2.16 8.44
N PRO A 5 -0.37 2.78 8.06
CA PRO A 5 -0.29 4.23 7.91
C PRO A 5 -1.30 4.75 6.86
N GLY A 6 -2.10 5.72 7.27
CA GLY A 6 -3.05 6.44 6.42
C GLY A 6 -2.38 7.47 5.51
N LEU A 7 -3.18 8.36 4.92
CA LEU A 7 -2.72 9.31 3.89
C LEU A 7 -1.54 10.18 4.35
N ILE A 8 -1.69 10.89 5.48
CA ILE A 8 -0.70 11.85 5.99
C ILE A 8 0.64 11.18 6.33
N PRO A 9 0.69 10.12 7.18
CA PRO A 9 1.97 9.51 7.52
C PRO A 9 2.66 8.88 6.29
N THR A 10 1.91 8.30 5.35
CA THR A 10 2.49 7.81 4.10
C THR A 10 3.03 8.96 3.25
N PHE A 11 2.29 10.06 3.09
CA PHE A 11 2.75 11.24 2.37
C PHE A 11 4.06 11.77 2.94
N LEU A 12 4.11 12.02 4.26
CA LEU A 12 5.28 12.58 4.93
C LEU A 12 6.49 11.66 4.80
N TYR A 13 6.30 10.34 4.91
CA TYR A 13 7.39 9.39 4.73
C TYR A 13 8.05 9.53 3.35
N TYR A 14 7.26 9.47 2.26
CA TYR A 14 7.81 9.58 0.91
C TYR A 14 8.31 10.99 0.61
N PHE A 15 7.60 12.02 1.07
CA PHE A 15 7.99 13.42 0.88
C PHE A 15 9.35 13.71 1.52
N VAL A 16 9.52 13.40 2.81
CA VAL A 16 10.74 13.73 3.55
C VAL A 16 11.92 12.91 3.02
N VAL A 17 11.76 11.60 2.84
CA VAL A 17 12.85 10.72 2.38
C VAL A 17 13.33 11.14 0.99
N THR A 18 12.42 11.35 0.04
CA THR A 18 12.80 11.78 -1.30
C THR A 18 13.38 13.19 -1.30
N THR A 19 12.82 14.12 -0.52
CA THR A 19 13.38 15.49 -0.39
C THR A 19 14.82 15.45 0.06
N LEU A 20 15.12 14.68 1.11
CA LEU A 20 16.48 14.58 1.67
C LEU A 20 17.45 13.90 0.69
N ILE A 21 17.04 12.79 0.07
CA ILE A 21 17.89 12.08 -0.90
C ILE A 21 18.19 12.99 -2.09
N THR A 22 17.18 13.63 -2.67
CA THR A 22 17.37 14.49 -3.84
C THR A 22 18.16 15.73 -3.51
N ALA A 23 17.89 16.40 -2.38
CA ALA A 23 18.68 17.55 -1.94
C ALA A 23 20.15 17.15 -1.72
N PHE A 24 20.40 16.01 -1.08
CA PHE A 24 21.75 15.49 -0.88
C PHE A 24 22.45 15.21 -2.22
N VAL A 25 21.83 14.46 -3.12
CA VAL A 25 22.41 14.14 -4.44
C VAL A 25 22.72 15.39 -5.25
N VAL A 26 21.81 16.37 -5.27
CA VAL A 26 22.03 17.64 -5.99
C VAL A 26 23.13 18.47 -5.32
N SER A 27 23.24 18.43 -3.98
CA SER A 27 24.32 19.13 -3.28
C SER A 27 25.72 18.57 -3.55
N GLN A 28 25.84 17.32 -4.01
CA GLN A 28 27.13 16.75 -4.40
C GLN A 28 27.68 17.37 -5.70
N GLN A 29 26.89 18.15 -6.43
CA GLN A 29 27.35 18.91 -7.59
C GLN A 29 28.02 20.20 -7.10
N THR A 30 29.33 20.33 -7.34
CA THR A 30 30.22 21.37 -6.78
C THR A 30 29.76 22.80 -7.03
N ASP A 31 29.01 23.06 -8.10
CA ASP A 31 28.53 24.41 -8.44
C ASP A 31 27.19 24.76 -7.80
N MET A 32 26.48 23.78 -7.21
CA MET A 32 25.09 23.96 -6.75
C MET A 32 24.94 24.14 -5.24
N MET A 33 25.95 23.80 -4.40
CA MET A 33 25.83 23.94 -2.94
C MET A 33 25.59 25.38 -2.48
N ALA A 34 26.15 26.37 -3.17
CA ALA A 34 25.99 27.78 -2.83
C ALA A 34 24.65 28.37 -3.33
N THR A 35 23.94 27.63 -4.18
CA THR A 35 22.65 28.03 -4.72
C THR A 35 21.55 27.32 -3.94
N GLY A 36 20.39 27.95 -3.70
CA GLY A 36 19.26 27.26 -3.05
C GLY A 36 18.68 26.08 -3.85
N ALA A 37 19.28 25.71 -4.99
CA ALA A 37 18.83 24.69 -5.92
C ALA A 37 18.65 23.29 -5.29
N PRO A 38 19.54 22.77 -4.41
CA PRO A 38 19.33 21.47 -3.79
C PRO A 38 18.00 21.37 -3.03
N TYR A 39 17.59 22.45 -2.35
CA TYR A 39 16.32 22.48 -1.62
C TYR A 39 15.11 22.57 -2.55
N GLN A 40 15.18 23.41 -3.60
CA GLN A 40 14.08 23.55 -4.56
C GLN A 40 13.81 22.24 -5.32
N VAL A 41 14.89 21.61 -5.81
CA VAL A 41 14.80 20.32 -6.51
C VAL A 41 14.35 19.23 -5.53
N GLY A 42 14.90 19.22 -4.31
CA GLY A 42 14.48 18.31 -3.24
C GLY A 42 12.98 18.40 -2.95
N ILE A 43 12.45 19.60 -2.71
CA ILE A 43 11.03 19.82 -2.42
C ILE A 43 10.15 19.40 -3.60
N LEU A 44 10.55 19.72 -4.83
CA LEU A 44 9.79 19.36 -6.03
C LEU A 44 9.65 17.83 -6.19
N PHE A 45 10.77 17.10 -6.15
CA PHE A 45 10.74 15.64 -6.24
C PHE A 45 10.11 15.00 -5.01
N GLY A 46 10.33 15.58 -3.82
CA GLY A 46 9.65 15.21 -2.59
C GLY A 46 8.14 15.31 -2.72
N LEU A 47 7.60 16.40 -3.27
CA LEU A 47 6.16 16.58 -3.46
C LEU A 47 5.59 15.53 -4.41
N LEU A 48 6.25 15.29 -5.54
CA LEU A 48 5.84 14.26 -6.50
C LEU A 48 5.85 12.86 -5.87
N ALA A 49 6.91 12.51 -5.15
CA ALA A 49 7.03 11.23 -4.45
C ALA A 49 6.03 11.10 -3.30
N GLY A 50 5.82 12.17 -2.53
CA GLY A 50 4.84 12.22 -1.45
C GLY A 50 3.43 11.95 -1.95
N LEU A 51 3.00 12.65 -3.01
CA LEU A 51 1.68 12.49 -3.60
C LEU A 51 1.48 11.09 -4.20
N THR A 52 2.43 10.62 -5.02
CA THR A 52 2.35 9.30 -5.65
C THR A 52 2.43 8.18 -4.60
N GLY A 53 3.36 8.27 -3.66
CA GLY A 53 3.51 7.35 -2.54
C GLY A 53 2.26 7.27 -1.68
N ALA A 54 1.68 8.41 -1.28
CA ALA A 54 0.44 8.44 -0.52
C ALA A 54 -0.75 7.89 -1.33
N TYR A 55 -0.82 8.17 -2.63
CA TYR A 55 -1.90 7.68 -3.48
C TYR A 55 -1.88 6.16 -3.64
N PHE A 56 -0.70 5.55 -3.84
CA PHE A 56 -0.59 4.11 -4.09
C PHE A 56 -0.34 3.27 -2.83
N ASN A 57 0.48 3.75 -1.89
CA ASN A 57 0.99 2.94 -0.77
C ASN A 57 0.28 3.17 0.56
N ARG A 58 -0.67 4.12 0.67
CA ARG A 58 -1.46 4.27 1.89
C ARG A 58 -2.24 3.00 2.19
N ASN A 59 -2.36 2.68 3.47
CA ASN A 59 -3.23 1.59 3.92
C ASN A 59 -4.69 2.03 3.86
N VAL A 60 -5.56 1.15 3.38
CA VAL A 60 -7.02 1.33 3.42
C VAL A 60 -7.68 0.02 3.80
N SER A 61 -8.89 0.13 4.34
CA SER A 61 -9.75 -1.01 4.62
C SER A 61 -11.07 -0.83 3.92
N ILE A 62 -11.62 -1.92 3.38
CA ILE A 62 -12.97 -1.99 2.84
C ILE A 62 -13.75 -3.05 3.60
N THR A 63 -15.06 -2.84 3.70
CA THR A 63 -15.98 -3.84 4.24
C THR A 63 -16.90 -4.31 3.12
N ALA A 64 -17.01 -5.62 2.96
CA ALA A 64 -17.93 -6.26 2.03
C ALA A 64 -18.99 -7.05 2.82
N ALA A 65 -20.24 -7.02 2.37
CA ALA A 65 -21.28 -7.86 2.95
C ALA A 65 -21.05 -9.33 2.55
N VAL A 66 -21.23 -10.23 3.52
CA VAL A 66 -21.03 -11.67 3.34
C VAL A 66 -22.36 -12.37 3.58
N ASN A 67 -22.94 -12.92 2.52
CA ASN A 67 -24.17 -13.74 2.61
C ASN A 67 -23.84 -15.22 2.81
N ASP A 68 -22.82 -15.71 2.12
CA ASP A 68 -22.26 -17.05 2.25
C ASP A 68 -20.75 -16.94 2.45
N ALA A 69 -20.29 -17.23 3.67
CA ALA A 69 -18.89 -17.11 4.03
C ALA A 69 -17.98 -18.05 3.22
N LYS A 70 -18.46 -19.25 2.86
CA LYS A 70 -17.67 -20.23 2.12
C LYS A 70 -17.51 -19.79 0.67
N ALA A 71 -18.61 -19.41 0.02
CA ALA A 71 -18.58 -18.89 -1.35
C ALA A 71 -17.72 -17.63 -1.45
N PHE A 72 -17.89 -16.69 -0.50
CA PHE A 72 -17.09 -15.48 -0.45
C PHE A 72 -15.59 -15.76 -0.29
N THR A 73 -15.22 -16.66 0.63
CA THR A 73 -13.81 -17.02 0.87
C THR A 73 -13.18 -17.65 -0.38
N GLN A 74 -13.94 -18.48 -1.11
CA GLN A 74 -13.48 -19.09 -2.34
C GLN A 74 -13.25 -18.03 -3.44
N THR A 75 -14.24 -17.17 -3.70
CA THR A 75 -14.11 -16.08 -4.68
C THR A 75 -12.96 -15.14 -4.33
N LEU A 76 -12.83 -14.77 -3.05
CA LEU A 76 -11.75 -13.92 -2.56
C LEU A 76 -10.38 -14.56 -2.78
N THR A 77 -10.23 -15.83 -2.40
CA THR A 77 -8.97 -16.57 -2.54
C THR A 77 -8.59 -16.70 -4.00
N THR A 78 -9.52 -17.08 -4.88
CA THR A 78 -9.28 -17.14 -6.34
C THR A 78 -8.85 -15.78 -6.87
N THR A 79 -9.58 -14.71 -6.53
CA THR A 79 -9.25 -13.35 -6.98
C THR A 79 -7.87 -12.90 -6.51
N LEU A 80 -7.50 -13.20 -5.26
CA LEU A 80 -6.19 -12.88 -4.71
C LEU A 80 -5.09 -13.69 -5.39
N SER A 81 -5.31 -14.98 -5.67
CA SER A 81 -4.38 -15.82 -6.40
C SER A 81 -4.14 -15.35 -7.83
N GLU A 82 -5.18 -14.87 -8.54
CA GLU A 82 -5.02 -14.23 -9.86
C GLU A 82 -4.15 -12.96 -9.79
N LEU A 83 -4.17 -12.24 -8.66
CA LEU A 83 -3.31 -11.07 -8.41
C LEU A 83 -1.88 -11.47 -7.95
N GLY A 84 -1.62 -12.77 -7.83
CA GLY A 84 -0.35 -13.36 -7.41
C GLY A 84 -0.16 -13.40 -5.89
N PHE A 85 -1.25 -13.34 -5.12
CA PHE A 85 -1.22 -13.50 -3.66
C PHE A 85 -1.51 -14.93 -3.25
N GLU A 86 -0.79 -15.38 -2.23
CA GLU A 86 -0.95 -16.68 -1.60
C GLU A 86 -1.26 -16.49 -0.13
N GLN A 87 -2.14 -17.33 0.40
CA GLN A 87 -2.39 -17.39 1.83
C GLN A 87 -1.14 -17.92 2.53
N GLN A 88 -0.64 -17.19 3.54
CA GLN A 88 0.55 -17.60 4.27
C GLN A 88 0.25 -18.09 5.67
N THR A 89 -0.54 -17.33 6.42
CA THR A 89 -0.80 -17.61 7.82
C THR A 89 -2.13 -17.01 8.24
N THR A 90 -2.65 -17.51 9.35
CA THR A 90 -3.78 -16.94 10.05
C THR A 90 -3.28 -16.47 11.41
N ILE A 91 -3.49 -15.20 11.73
CA ILE A 91 -3.12 -14.58 12.99
C ILE A 91 -4.41 -14.09 13.63
N ASP A 92 -4.78 -14.67 14.76
CA ASP A 92 -6.06 -14.43 15.43
C ASP A 92 -7.26 -14.63 14.48
N SER A 93 -8.08 -13.59 14.26
CA SER A 93 -9.21 -13.56 13.32
C SER A 93 -8.82 -13.17 11.89
N PHE A 94 -7.53 -12.91 11.60
CA PHE A 94 -7.06 -12.43 10.31
C PHE A 94 -6.36 -13.51 9.50
N THR A 95 -6.82 -13.71 8.27
CA THR A 95 -6.08 -14.44 7.24
C THR A 95 -5.16 -13.48 6.50
N VAL A 96 -3.86 -13.81 6.45
CA VAL A 96 -2.82 -12.99 5.82
C VAL A 96 -2.45 -13.57 4.47
N TYR A 97 -2.64 -12.76 3.43
CA TYR A 97 -2.23 -13.06 2.06
C TYR A 97 -0.99 -12.23 1.69
N LYS A 98 0.00 -12.86 1.08
CA LYS A 98 1.25 -12.23 0.64
C LYS A 98 1.53 -12.57 -0.82
N ARG A 99 2.11 -11.63 -1.56
CA ARG A 99 2.53 -11.87 -2.95
C ARG A 99 3.74 -12.80 -3.03
N SER A 100 3.71 -13.81 -3.90
CA SER A 100 4.77 -14.84 -4.02
C SER A 100 5.93 -14.51 -4.98
N SER A 101 5.76 -13.51 -5.85
CA SER A 101 6.80 -13.10 -6.83
C SER A 101 7.99 -12.33 -6.23
N LEU A 102 9.06 -12.11 -7.01
CA LEU A 102 10.19 -11.18 -6.75
C LEU A 102 9.74 -9.75 -6.37
N GLY A 103 8.50 -9.36 -6.69
CA GLY A 103 7.86 -8.14 -6.17
C GLY A 103 7.57 -8.15 -4.65
N GLY A 104 7.84 -9.27 -3.96
CA GLY A 104 7.73 -9.46 -2.52
C GLY A 104 8.72 -8.65 -1.68
N LEU A 105 9.75 -8.04 -2.31
CA LEU A 105 10.62 -7.04 -1.65
C LEU A 105 9.81 -5.86 -1.14
N PHE A 106 8.74 -5.48 -1.84
CA PHE A 106 7.80 -4.48 -1.37
C PHE A 106 6.70 -5.13 -0.53
N ALA A 107 7.03 -5.85 0.55
CA ALA A 107 6.14 -6.48 1.55
C ALA A 107 4.65 -6.10 1.46
N THR A 108 3.95 -6.60 0.44
CA THR A 108 2.54 -6.26 0.19
C THR A 108 1.72 -7.36 0.80
N LYS A 109 1.02 -7.03 1.88
CA LYS A 109 0.12 -7.93 2.58
C LYS A 109 -1.31 -7.45 2.39
N VAL A 110 -2.22 -8.41 2.27
CA VAL A 110 -3.66 -8.19 2.40
C VAL A 110 -4.10 -8.97 3.61
N LEU A 111 -4.72 -8.29 4.58
CA LEU A 111 -5.32 -8.93 5.75
C LEU A 111 -6.82 -9.00 5.55
N VAL A 112 -7.38 -10.16 5.79
CA VAL A 112 -8.80 -10.45 5.63
C VAL A 112 -9.33 -10.96 6.96
N GLU A 113 -10.35 -10.30 7.47
CA GLU A 113 -11.14 -10.75 8.62
C GLU A 113 -12.56 -11.00 8.15
N ILE A 114 -13.07 -12.22 8.36
CA ILE A 114 -14.43 -12.60 7.96
C ILE A 114 -15.23 -12.81 9.25
N GLU A 115 -16.24 -11.98 9.41
CA GLU A 115 -17.25 -12.07 10.47
C GLU A 115 -18.55 -12.67 9.89
N ALA A 116 -19.55 -12.89 10.75
CA ALA A 116 -20.79 -13.61 10.40
C ALA A 116 -21.57 -13.01 9.20
N LYS A 117 -21.48 -11.70 8.95
CA LYS A 117 -22.21 -11.01 7.88
C LYS A 117 -21.36 -10.02 7.08
N ALA A 118 -20.08 -9.89 7.41
CA ALA A 118 -19.21 -8.89 6.81
C ALA A 118 -17.78 -9.40 6.75
N ALA A 119 -17.05 -9.00 5.72
CA ALA A 119 -15.62 -9.21 5.62
C ALA A 119 -14.92 -7.87 5.57
N THR A 120 -13.94 -7.69 6.45
CA THR A 120 -13.04 -6.54 6.45
C THR A 120 -11.75 -6.94 5.75
N ILE A 121 -11.45 -6.25 4.66
CA ILE A 121 -10.24 -6.47 3.86
C ILE A 121 -9.37 -5.22 3.95
N SER A 122 -8.11 -5.37 4.36
CA SER A 122 -7.19 -4.27 4.55
C SER A 122 -5.85 -4.49 3.86
N GLY A 123 -5.26 -3.41 3.36
CA GLY A 123 -3.98 -3.44 2.65
C GLY A 123 -3.69 -2.14 1.90
N ARG A 124 -2.75 -2.20 0.94
CA ARG A 124 -2.39 -1.03 0.13
C ARG A 124 -3.53 -0.61 -0.79
N SER A 125 -3.76 0.70 -0.87
CA SER A 125 -4.93 1.25 -1.54
C SER A 125 -5.12 0.83 -3.00
N HIS A 126 -4.05 0.73 -3.78
CA HIS A 126 -4.15 0.31 -5.18
C HIS A 126 -4.62 -1.15 -5.31
N ILE A 127 -4.12 -2.05 -4.44
CA ILE A 127 -4.54 -3.45 -4.40
C ILE A 127 -5.99 -3.56 -3.92
N ILE A 128 -6.34 -2.86 -2.85
CA ILE A 128 -7.70 -2.93 -2.29
C ILE A 128 -8.74 -2.36 -3.26
N LYS A 129 -8.42 -1.27 -3.98
CA LYS A 129 -9.28 -0.74 -5.05
C LYS A 129 -9.48 -1.76 -6.18
N GLN A 130 -8.40 -2.40 -6.63
CA GLN A 130 -8.47 -3.42 -7.68
C GLN A 130 -9.30 -4.64 -7.23
N LEU A 131 -9.12 -5.07 -5.98
CA LEU A 131 -9.89 -6.16 -5.39
C LEU A 131 -11.38 -5.79 -5.26
N GLN A 132 -11.69 -4.57 -4.82
CA GLN A 132 -13.06 -4.08 -4.71
C GLN A 132 -13.78 -4.07 -6.06
N GLN A 133 -13.08 -3.72 -7.15
CA GLN A 133 -13.64 -3.75 -8.50
C GLN A 133 -13.96 -5.18 -8.94
N ARG A 134 -13.09 -6.16 -8.62
CA ARG A 134 -13.29 -7.56 -8.99
C ARG A 134 -14.35 -8.27 -8.16
N LEU A 135 -14.51 -7.90 -6.89
CA LEU A 135 -15.53 -8.48 -6.01
C LEU A 135 -16.94 -7.89 -6.21
N LYS A 136 -17.05 -6.75 -6.92
CA LYS A 136 -18.33 -6.16 -7.31
C LYS A 136 -18.80 -6.61 -8.71
N ALA A 137 -17.91 -7.21 -9.49
CA ALA A 137 -18.20 -7.79 -10.80
C ALA A 137 -18.76 -9.21 -10.62
#